data_AF-A0A928UN76-F1
#
_entry.id   AF-A0A928UN76-F1
#
_cell.length_a   1.000
_cell.length_b   1.000
_cell.length_c   1.000
_cell.angle_alpha   90.00
_cell.angle_beta   90.00
_cell.angle_gamma   90.00
#
_symmetry.space_group_name_H-M   'P 1'
#
loop_
_entity.id
_entity.type
_entity.pdbx_description
1 polymer ?
#
loop_
_entity_poly.entity_id
_entity_poly.type
_entity_poly.pdbx_seq_one_letter_code
_entity_poly.pdbx_strand_id
1 'polypeptide(L)'
;MLDARLRPIIDPPLGFIARLLAPHISANAMTTFGFICGVLCFIFIAIGSTGLAGASVYFLLASRLADGLDGAIARINTEGGTDWGGYADIVADFLLWSFLPLAFI
;
A
#
# COMPACT_ATOMS: atom_id res chain seq x y z
N MET A 1 12.89 -4.05 -19.56
CA MET A 1 12.52 -3.85 -18.13
C MET A 1 11.06 -4.21 -18.00
N LEU A 2 10.71 -5.22 -17.19
CA LEU A 2 9.33 -5.71 -17.04
C LEU A 2 8.35 -4.58 -16.68
N ASP A 3 8.80 -3.66 -15.83
CA ASP A 3 8.04 -2.50 -15.34
C ASP A 3 7.48 -1.62 -16.48
N ALA A 4 8.28 -1.33 -17.50
CA ALA A 4 7.83 -0.54 -18.66
C ALA A 4 6.70 -1.20 -19.47
N ARG A 5 6.55 -2.54 -19.40
CA ARG A 5 5.47 -3.27 -20.06
C ARG A 5 4.24 -3.46 -19.17
N LEU A 6 4.41 -3.46 -17.86
CA LEU A 6 3.34 -3.66 -16.88
C LEU A 6 2.62 -2.37 -16.50
N ARG A 7 3.34 -1.25 -16.40
CA ARG A 7 2.77 0.08 -16.07
C ARG A 7 1.59 0.48 -16.96
N PRO A 8 1.62 0.33 -18.30
CA PRO A 8 0.48 0.67 -19.14
C PRO A 8 -0.79 -0.15 -18.86
N ILE A 9 -0.68 -1.28 -18.15
CA ILE A 9 -1.81 -2.16 -17.80
C ILE A 9 -2.30 -1.85 -16.39
N ILE A 10 -1.39 -1.60 -15.45
CA ILE A 10 -1.70 -1.41 -14.01
C ILE A 10 -2.07 0.04 -13.70
N ASP A 11 -1.40 1.01 -14.33
CA ASP A 11 -1.60 2.43 -14.05
C ASP A 11 -2.98 2.97 -14.45
N PRO A 12 -3.64 2.54 -15.54
CA PRO A 12 -4.95 3.06 -15.91
C PRO A 12 -6.07 2.81 -14.86
N PRO A 13 -6.29 1.59 -14.34
CA PRO A 13 -7.31 1.37 -13.32
C PRO A 13 -6.98 2.09 -12.00
N LEU A 14 -5.71 2.06 -11.56
CA LEU A 14 -5.28 2.81 -10.38
C LEU A 14 -5.49 4.32 -10.55
N GLY A 15 -5.15 4.85 -11.72
CA GLY A 15 -5.35 6.25 -12.05
C GLY A 15 -6.82 6.66 -12.10
N PHE A 16 -7.72 5.78 -12.54
CA PHE A 16 -9.16 6.03 -12.48
C PHE A 16 -9.66 6.13 -11.04
N ILE A 17 -9.31 5.16 -10.20
CA ILE A 17 -9.70 5.15 -8.78
C ILE A 17 -9.08 6.35 -8.06
N ALA A 18 -7.80 6.64 -8.31
CA ALA A 18 -7.11 7.77 -7.73
C ALA A 18 -7.77 9.11 -8.07
N ARG A 19 -8.28 9.30 -9.30
CA ARG A 19 -9.04 10.53 -9.65
C ARG A 19 -10.31 10.71 -8.83
N LEU A 20 -10.97 9.61 -8.44
CA LEU A 20 -12.16 9.67 -7.60
C LEU A 20 -11.81 9.95 -6.14
N LEU A 21 -10.66 9.45 -5.66
CA LEU A 21 -10.24 9.56 -4.26
C LEU A 21 -9.42 10.82 -3.95
N ALA A 22 -8.64 11.31 -4.91
CA ALA A 22 -7.72 12.44 -4.74
C ALA A 22 -8.37 13.72 -4.21
N PRO A 23 -9.64 14.07 -4.53
CA PRO A 23 -10.32 15.22 -3.94
C PRO A 23 -10.67 15.06 -2.46
N HIS A 24 -10.69 13.82 -1.95
CA HIS A 24 -11.22 13.49 -0.62
C HIS A 24 -10.14 13.00 0.35
N ILE A 25 -9.06 12.41 -0.16
CA ILE A 25 -8.02 11.75 0.64
C ILE A 25 -6.64 12.19 0.15
N SER A 26 -5.75 12.51 1.09
CA SER A 26 -4.34 12.81 0.77
C SER A 26 -3.53 11.54 0.56
N ALA A 27 -2.45 11.63 -0.23
CA ALA A 27 -1.53 10.50 -0.44
C ALA A 27 -1.01 9.95 0.90
N ASN A 28 -0.55 10.82 1.81
CA ASN A 28 -0.04 10.41 3.11
C ASN A 28 -1.09 9.66 3.97
N ALA A 29 -2.37 10.04 3.86
CA ALA A 29 -3.45 9.33 4.54
C ALA A 29 -3.63 7.92 3.95
N MET A 30 -3.52 7.78 2.63
CA MET A 30 -3.55 6.48 1.96
C MET A 30 -2.35 5.61 2.33
N THR A 31 -1.13 6.17 2.38
CA THR A 31 0.08 5.47 2.86
C THR A 31 -0.11 4.99 4.31
N THR A 32 -0.64 5.85 5.17
CA THR A 32 -0.91 5.50 6.58
C THR A 32 -1.93 4.37 6.69
N PHE A 33 -2.99 4.42 5.90
CA PHE A 33 -3.98 3.34 5.83
C PHE A 33 -3.35 2.02 5.36
N GLY A 34 -2.55 2.05 4.29
CA GLY A 34 -1.82 0.90 3.78
C GLY A 34 -0.87 0.30 4.81
N PHE A 35 -0.18 1.14 5.58
CA PHE A 35 0.68 0.72 6.68
C PHE A 35 -0.10 0.03 7.80
N ILE A 36 -1.23 0.60 8.25
CA ILE A 36 -2.09 -0.02 9.27
C ILE A 36 -2.60 -1.38 8.78
N CYS A 37 -3.04 -1.50 7.53
CA CYS A 37 -3.44 -2.77 6.95
C CYS A 37 -2.28 -3.79 6.94
N GLY A 38 -1.07 -3.36 6.59
CA GLY A 38 0.11 -4.24 6.63
C GLY A 38 0.48 -4.71 8.05
N VAL A 39 0.34 -3.85 9.06
CA VAL A 39 0.54 -4.22 10.47
C VAL A 39 -0.55 -5.20 10.93
N LEU A 40 -1.81 -5.02 10.52
CA LEU A 40 -2.88 -5.98 10.81
C LEU A 40 -2.63 -7.34 10.15
N CYS A 41 -2.11 -7.34 8.92
CA CYS A 41 -1.65 -8.56 8.25
C CYS A 41 -0.59 -9.28 9.08
N PHE A 42 0.46 -8.57 9.51
CA PHE A 42 1.50 -9.10 10.39
C PHE A 42 0.92 -9.72 11.66
N ILE A 43 0.06 -8.98 12.38
CA ILE A 43 -0.56 -9.47 13.63
C ILE A 43 -1.35 -10.75 13.39
N PHE A 44 -2.14 -10.82 12.32
CA PHE A 44 -2.95 -12.01 12.03
C PHE A 44 -2.13 -13.24 11.65
N ILE A 45 -1.00 -13.05 10.95
CA ILE A 45 -0.08 -14.16 10.69
C ILE A 45 0.58 -14.60 12.01
N ALA A 46 1.05 -13.65 12.83
CA ALA A 46 1.73 -13.93 14.09
C ALA A 46 0.86 -14.65 15.13
N ILE A 47 -0.47 -14.46 15.11
CA ILE A 47 -1.40 -15.23 15.96
C ILE A 47 -1.42 -16.72 15.58
N GLY A 48 -1.06 -17.10 14.35
CA GLY A 48 -0.91 -18.49 13.92
C GLY A 48 -2.21 -19.29 13.78
N SER A 49 -3.38 -18.64 13.87
CA SER A 49 -4.68 -19.30 13.71
C SER A 49 -5.05 -19.49 12.24
N THR A 50 -5.30 -20.74 11.84
CA THR A 50 -5.74 -21.08 10.47
C THR A 50 -7.03 -20.37 10.06
N GLY A 51 -7.92 -20.06 11.01
CA GLY A 51 -9.14 -19.29 10.76
C GLY A 51 -8.89 -17.83 10.38
N LEU A 52 -7.73 -17.27 10.75
CA LEU A 52 -7.35 -15.87 10.47
C LEU A 52 -6.49 -15.71 9.21
N ALA A 53 -6.03 -16.81 8.60
CA ALA A 53 -5.20 -16.77 7.40
C ALA A 53 -5.90 -16.06 6.22
N GLY A 54 -7.21 -16.23 6.06
CA GLY A 54 -7.96 -15.49 5.03
C GLY A 54 -7.97 -13.98 5.27
N ALA A 55 -8.02 -13.57 6.53
CA ALA A 55 -8.04 -12.17 6.90
C ALA A 55 -6.65 -11.52 6.73
N SER A 56 -5.55 -12.23 6.99
CA SER A 56 -4.21 -11.70 6.72
C SER A 56 -3.97 -11.44 5.23
N VAL A 57 -4.44 -12.34 4.35
CA VAL A 57 -4.37 -12.14 2.89
C VAL A 57 -5.19 -10.94 2.46
N TYR A 58 -6.41 -10.77 3.00
CA TYR A 58 -7.23 -9.60 2.74
C TYR A 58 -6.49 -8.29 3.11
N PHE A 59 -5.92 -8.24 4.31
CA PHE A 59 -5.17 -7.06 4.77
C PHE A 59 -3.88 -6.81 3.97
N LEU A 60 -3.20 -7.88 3.53
CA LEU A 60 -2.04 -7.77 2.63
C LEU A 60 -2.44 -7.14 1.31
N LEU A 61 -3.51 -7.64 0.67
CA LEU A 61 -4.00 -7.10 -0.60
C LEU A 61 -4.44 -5.65 -0.46
N ALA A 62 -5.16 -5.31 0.62
CA ALA A 62 -5.55 -3.93 0.91
C ALA A 62 -4.33 -3.01 1.06
N SER A 63 -3.28 -3.46 1.77
CA SER A 63 -2.03 -2.72 1.92
C SER A 63 -1.34 -2.47 0.57
N ARG A 64 -1.24 -3.50 -0.30
CA ARG A 64 -0.62 -3.36 -1.63
C ARG A 64 -1.45 -2.50 -2.61
N LEU A 65 -2.77 -2.52 -2.48
CA LEU A 65 -3.63 -1.62 -3.24
C LEU A 65 -3.50 -0.17 -2.77
N ALA A 66 -3.43 0.07 -1.47
CA ALA A 66 -3.23 1.39 -0.90
C ALA A 66 -1.90 2.02 -1.35
N ASP A 67 -0.83 1.24 -1.38
CA ASP A 67 0.49 1.60 -1.89
C ASP A 67 0.46 2.02 -3.38
N GLY A 68 -0.22 1.26 -4.24
CA GLY A 68 -0.40 1.68 -5.63
C GLY A 68 -1.25 2.96 -5.79
N LEU A 69 -2.21 3.16 -4.88
CA LEU A 69 -3.12 4.31 -4.90
C LEU A 69 -2.49 5.58 -4.33
N ASP A 70 -1.64 5.49 -3.31
CA ASP A 70 -1.05 6.68 -2.70
C ASP A 70 -0.13 7.43 -3.68
N GLY A 71 0.67 6.71 -4.46
CA GLY A 71 1.52 7.27 -5.49
C GLY A 71 0.70 7.82 -6.66
N ALA A 72 -0.42 7.18 -7.00
CA ALA A 72 -1.34 7.69 -8.01
C ALA A 72 -2.04 8.97 -7.55
N ILE A 73 -2.46 9.05 -6.29
CA ILE A 73 -3.06 10.25 -5.67
C ILE A 73 -2.00 11.36 -5.57
N ALA A 74 -0.76 11.05 -5.18
CA ALA A 74 0.34 12.00 -5.08
C ALA A 74 0.66 12.65 -6.43
N ARG A 75 0.65 11.87 -7.52
CA ARG A 75 0.83 12.39 -8.89
C ARG A 75 -0.26 13.38 -9.30
N ILE A 76 -1.48 13.21 -8.79
CA ILE A 76 -2.62 14.09 -9.08
C ILE A 76 -2.59 15.34 -8.19
N ASN A 77 -2.36 15.18 -6.89
CA ASN A 77 -2.50 16.26 -5.91
C ASN A 77 -1.27 17.17 -5.79
N THR A 78 -0.07 16.66 -6.05
CA THR A 78 1.20 17.39 -5.81
C THR A 78 2.24 17.16 -6.91
N GLU A 79 1.81 16.98 -8.17
CA GLU A 79 2.70 16.87 -9.34
C GLU A 79 3.85 15.85 -9.23
N GLY A 80 3.67 14.78 -8.45
CA GLY A 80 4.69 13.72 -8.31
C GLY A 80 5.07 13.38 -6.87
N GLY A 81 4.57 14.10 -5.88
CA GLY A 81 4.71 13.78 -4.46
C GLY A 81 5.34 14.89 -3.63
N THR A 82 5.72 14.58 -2.40
CA THR A 82 6.45 15.47 -1.49
C THR A 82 7.61 14.70 -0.88
N ASP A 83 8.69 15.38 -0.47
CA ASP A 83 9.84 14.71 0.17
C ASP A 83 9.42 13.89 1.41
N TRP A 84 8.52 14.45 2.21
CA TRP A 84 7.96 13.75 3.37
C TRP A 84 7.14 12.52 2.96
N GLY A 85 6.27 12.66 1.96
CA GLY A 85 5.46 11.54 1.47
C GLY A 85 6.32 10.40 0.95
N GLY A 86 7.32 10.69 0.13
CA GLY A 86 8.25 9.69 -0.39
C GLY A 86 9.10 9.03 0.72
N TYR A 87 9.53 9.80 1.72
CA TYR A 87 10.22 9.24 2.89
C TYR A 87 9.30 8.31 3.69
N ALA A 88 8.06 8.73 3.97
CA ALA A 88 7.10 7.95 4.73
C ALA A 88 6.73 6.64 4.02
N ASP A 89 6.56 6.69 2.70
CA ASP A 89 6.31 5.53 1.84
C ASP A 89 7.45 4.51 1.94
N ILE A 90 8.70 4.94 1.70
CA ILE A 90 9.89 4.08 1.81
C ILE A 90 10.01 3.43 3.19
N VAL A 91 9.81 4.21 4.27
CA VAL A 91 9.89 3.70 5.64
C VAL A 91 8.79 2.68 5.92
N ALA A 92 7.55 2.98 5.53
CA ALA A 92 6.42 2.07 5.69
C ALA A 92 6.69 0.75 4.97
N ASP A 93 7.15 0.82 3.72
CA ASP A 93 7.42 -0.36 2.91
C ASP A 93 8.54 -1.22 3.48
N PHE A 94 9.62 -0.59 3.94
CA PHE A 94 10.74 -1.29 4.56
C PHE A 94 10.32 -2.04 5.83
N LEU A 95 9.48 -1.41 6.66
CA LEU A 95 8.93 -2.03 7.86
C LEU A 95 8.02 -3.22 7.51
N LEU A 96 7.09 -3.06 6.56
CA LEU A 96 6.15 -4.11 6.19
C LEU A 96 6.85 -5.34 5.59
N TRP A 97 7.83 -5.14 4.71
CA TRP A 97 8.62 -6.23 4.16
C TRP A 97 9.51 -6.91 5.20
N SER A 98 9.92 -6.19 6.25
CA SER A 98 10.64 -6.77 7.39
C SER A 98 9.71 -7.54 8.34
N PHE A 99 8.48 -7.06 8.55
CA PHE A 99 7.50 -7.69 9.42
C PHE A 99 6.99 -9.01 8.84
N LEU A 100 6.76 -9.09 7.53
CA LEU A 100 6.11 -10.26 6.94
C LEU A 100 6.86 -11.58 7.22
N PRO A 101 8.19 -11.70 7.05
CA PRO A 101 8.93 -12.91 7.45
C PRO A 101 8.92 -13.16 8.96
N LEU A 102 9.04 -12.10 9.76
CA LEU A 102 9.03 -12.19 11.23
C LEU A 102 7.68 -12.70 11.75
N ALA A 103 6.59 -12.47 11.02
CA ALA A 103 5.26 -12.93 11.41
C ALA A 103 5.13 -14.45 11.47
N PHE A 104 6.00 -15.19 10.76
CA PHE A 104 5.96 -16.64 10.68
C PHE A 104 6.89 -17.35 11.68
N ILE A 105 7.65 -16.59 12.48
CA ILE A 105 8.56 -17.11 13.51
C ILE A 105 7.83 -17.10 14.85
#